data_AF-A0A8S1WPT0-F1
#
_entry.id   AF-A0A8S1WPT0-F1
#
_cell.length_a   1.000
_cell.length_b   1.000
_cell.length_c   1.000
_cell.angle_alpha   90.00
_cell.angle_beta   90.00
_cell.angle_gamma   90.00
#
_symmetry.space_group_name_H-M   'P 1'
#
loop_
_entity.id
_entity.type
_entity.pdbx_description
1 polymer ?
#
loop_
_entity_poly.entity_id
_entity_poly.type
_entity_poly.pdbx_seq_one_letter_code
_entity_poly.pdbx_strand_id
1 'polypeptide(L)'
;MILLFIIIGITKSNAPGTLSCPSFLSEFLCEEPGYCFWDGTKCQDYTQNQDCYRINEIGACRDNGIYSSVGGSSLCEPLSKLENEYKNVCGITNIVDYNYIRYPIITTGFSTHSLAGLTVAQLKISAPQQNYIYQVLSVNIQIAKNPDLQLILDLYKTYEGELVKAYIHPYQIEKALVQTLQNLRDDTTSLSSGDKQATIIKFWSIMDVYLKRLQIHKKNYQSYNYFLNFLQCSFSRLFLTLKGQGHTITISWSKFKKNGLIQLISYSPKIMGITTALSDLIYVNILGEDATAYTDIENMKISYIQESGTLTNVVRKLMFISDKTQIPHQVMTYTINSAACDSTERECEFSFPSPLTNSTFTFYVEQ
;
A
#
# COMPACT_ATOMS: atom_id res chain seq x y z
N MET A 1 13.14 44.20 -34.42
CA MET A 1 12.92 42.78 -34.07
C MET A 1 13.31 42.54 -32.60
N ILE A 2 12.74 43.33 -31.68
CA ILE A 2 13.02 43.32 -30.25
C ILE A 2 11.69 43.67 -29.57
N LEU A 3 10.72 42.77 -29.64
CA LEU A 3 9.48 42.85 -28.85
C LEU A 3 8.68 41.54 -28.93
N LEU A 4 9.39 40.40 -28.84
CA LEU A 4 8.76 39.09 -28.62
C LEU A 4 9.42 38.37 -27.42
N PHE A 5 9.83 39.16 -26.43
CA PHE A 5 9.97 38.73 -25.04
C PHE A 5 8.72 39.17 -24.28
N ILE A 6 7.54 38.90 -24.87
CA ILE A 6 6.29 38.96 -24.13
C ILE A 6 6.36 37.81 -23.15
N ILE A 7 6.79 38.13 -21.94
CA ILE A 7 6.13 37.70 -20.71
C ILE A 7 5.68 36.23 -20.78
N ILE A 8 6.64 35.32 -20.95
CA ILE A 8 6.61 34.10 -20.14
C ILE A 8 7.05 34.61 -18.77
N GLY A 9 6.13 35.35 -18.14
CA GLY A 9 6.21 35.64 -16.73
C GLY A 9 6.35 34.28 -16.11
N ILE A 10 7.52 34.06 -15.51
CA ILE A 10 7.74 33.05 -14.51
C ILE A 10 6.69 33.40 -13.44
N THR A 11 5.47 32.91 -13.61
CA THR A 11 4.61 32.62 -12.48
C THR A 11 5.39 31.55 -11.77
N LYS A 12 6.29 31.98 -10.88
CA LYS A 12 6.66 31.18 -9.73
C LYS A 12 5.31 30.74 -9.20
N SER A 13 4.94 29.50 -9.44
CA SER A 13 3.83 28.91 -8.71
C SER A 13 4.16 29.24 -7.27
N ASN A 14 3.26 29.95 -6.59
CA ASN A 14 3.50 30.28 -5.20
C ASN A 14 3.83 28.96 -4.51
N ALA A 15 4.86 28.96 -3.66
CA ALA A 15 5.31 27.74 -3.02
C ALA A 15 4.06 27.00 -2.47
N PRO A 16 3.93 25.68 -2.66
CA PRO A 16 2.73 24.97 -2.22
C PRO A 16 2.40 25.35 -0.77
N GLY A 17 1.12 25.48 -0.45
CA GLY A 17 0.66 25.84 0.89
C GLY A 17 0.74 27.31 1.24
N THR A 18 0.70 28.23 0.26
CA THR A 18 0.74 29.68 0.51
C THR A 18 -0.54 30.42 0.12
N LEU A 19 -1.36 29.82 -0.75
CA LEU A 19 -2.65 30.35 -1.17
C LEU A 19 -3.79 29.50 -0.61
N SER A 20 -4.92 30.13 -0.32
CA SER A 20 -6.15 29.41 0.06
C SER A 20 -6.80 28.83 -1.19
N CYS A 21 -7.36 27.63 -1.09
CA CYS A 21 -7.86 26.87 -2.23
C CYS A 21 -8.91 27.61 -3.07
N PRO A 22 -9.87 28.37 -2.49
CA PRO A 22 -10.83 29.17 -3.28
C PRO A 22 -10.21 30.20 -4.23
N SER A 23 -8.91 30.50 -4.12
CA SER A 23 -8.20 31.37 -5.07
C SER A 23 -7.92 30.70 -6.43
N PHE A 24 -8.03 29.37 -6.51
CA PHE A 24 -7.85 28.63 -7.76
C PHE A 24 -9.19 28.55 -8.52
N LEU A 25 -9.23 29.14 -9.72
CA LEU A 25 -10.46 29.33 -10.50
C LEU A 25 -10.77 28.19 -11.48
N SER A 26 -9.92 27.18 -11.57
CA SER A 26 -10.13 25.99 -12.40
C SER A 26 -9.74 24.73 -11.65
N GLU A 27 -10.35 23.61 -12.03
CA GLU A 27 -10.04 22.29 -11.49
C GLU A 27 -8.54 21.97 -11.58
N PHE A 28 -7.91 22.21 -12.74
CA PHE A 28 -6.47 22.00 -12.93
C PHE A 28 -5.63 22.79 -11.90
N LEU A 29 -5.88 24.10 -11.78
CA LEU A 29 -5.13 24.97 -10.86
C LEU A 29 -5.45 24.65 -9.40
N CYS A 30 -6.63 24.10 -9.13
CA CYS A 30 -7.04 23.67 -7.81
C CYS A 30 -6.28 22.43 -7.37
N GLU A 31 -6.12 21.44 -8.24
CA GLU A 31 -5.54 20.15 -7.87
C GLU A 31 -4.02 20.11 -7.98
N GLU A 32 -3.42 20.92 -8.87
CA GLU A 32 -1.96 21.07 -9.04
C GLU A 32 -1.16 21.27 -7.73
N PRO A 33 -1.60 22.13 -6.78
CA PRO A 33 -0.87 22.39 -5.55
C PRO A 33 -0.87 21.19 -4.58
N GLY A 34 -1.79 20.24 -4.76
CA GLY A 34 -1.87 19.00 -3.98
C GLY A 34 -2.40 19.14 -2.55
N TYR A 35 -2.96 20.29 -2.17
CA TYR A 35 -3.57 20.52 -0.84
C TYR A 35 -5.00 21.07 -0.90
N CYS A 36 -5.60 21.02 -2.09
CA CYS A 36 -6.97 21.44 -2.36
C CYS A 36 -7.69 20.36 -3.15
N PHE A 37 -9.02 20.44 -3.18
CA PHE A 37 -9.83 19.59 -4.04
C PHE A 37 -10.87 20.42 -4.79
N TRP A 38 -11.24 19.95 -5.98
CA TRP A 38 -12.35 20.51 -6.74
C TRP A 38 -13.66 19.82 -6.32
N ASP A 39 -14.67 20.59 -5.93
CA ASP A 39 -15.98 20.04 -5.53
C ASP A 39 -16.93 19.79 -6.73
N GLY A 40 -16.47 20.09 -7.94
CA GLY A 40 -17.26 20.09 -9.17
C GLY A 40 -17.68 21.49 -9.64
N THR A 41 -17.58 22.49 -8.77
CA THR A 41 -17.99 23.88 -9.05
C THR A 41 -16.94 24.92 -8.66
N LYS A 42 -16.17 24.66 -7.61
CA LYS A 42 -15.13 25.56 -7.09
C LYS A 42 -14.03 24.76 -6.37
N CYS A 43 -12.90 25.41 -6.19
CA CYS A 43 -11.80 24.87 -5.42
C CYS A 43 -12.05 25.06 -3.92
N GLN A 44 -11.85 24.00 -3.14
CA GLN A 44 -12.07 23.98 -1.70
C GLN A 44 -10.84 23.47 -0.94
N ASP A 45 -10.69 23.99 0.28
CA ASP A 45 -9.69 23.56 1.25
C ASP A 45 -10.10 22.19 1.83
N TYR A 46 -9.16 21.25 1.95
CA TYR A 46 -9.41 20.01 2.70
C TYR A 46 -9.69 20.32 4.17
N THR A 47 -10.64 19.61 4.78
CA THR A 47 -10.98 19.77 6.20
C THR A 47 -10.30 18.72 7.08
N GLN A 48 -10.12 19.04 8.37
CA GLN A 48 -9.48 18.18 9.37
C GLN A 48 -10.12 16.78 9.46
N ASN A 49 -11.44 16.71 9.25
CA ASN A 49 -12.23 15.50 9.44
C ASN A 49 -12.41 14.67 8.16
N GLN A 50 -12.01 15.18 7.00
CA GLN A 50 -12.34 14.54 5.72
C GLN A 50 -11.09 14.01 5.02
N ASP A 51 -10.03 14.80 4.90
CA ASP A 51 -8.98 14.50 3.90
C ASP A 51 -7.63 15.16 4.19
N CYS A 52 -7.37 15.58 5.42
CA CYS A 52 -6.14 16.32 5.76
C CYS A 52 -4.84 15.53 5.42
N TYR A 53 -4.93 14.21 5.34
CA TYR A 53 -3.85 13.36 4.87
C TYR A 53 -3.56 13.38 3.36
N ARG A 54 -4.53 13.84 2.55
CA ARG A 54 -4.36 14.03 1.10
C ARG A 54 -3.60 15.31 0.79
N ILE A 55 -3.41 16.17 1.79
CA ILE A 55 -2.63 17.40 1.70
C ILE A 55 -1.16 17.06 1.45
N ASN A 56 -0.60 17.60 0.38
CA ASN A 56 0.84 17.63 0.15
C ASN A 56 1.50 18.53 1.22
N GLU A 57 1.99 17.91 2.28
CA GLU A 57 2.58 18.57 3.45
C GLU A 57 3.81 19.41 3.14
N ILE A 58 4.53 19.12 2.03
CA ILE A 58 5.80 19.77 1.68
C ILE A 58 5.66 21.30 1.66
N GLY A 59 4.46 21.77 1.34
CA GLY A 59 4.15 23.19 1.33
C GLY A 59 3.15 23.64 2.39
N ALA A 60 2.03 22.91 2.54
CA ALA A 60 0.90 23.38 3.33
C ALA A 60 1.13 23.28 4.84
N CYS A 61 1.97 22.33 5.26
CA CYS A 61 2.22 22.03 6.65
C CYS A 61 3.61 22.43 7.13
N ARG A 62 4.49 23.00 6.29
CA ARG A 62 5.81 23.49 6.75
C ARG A 62 5.68 24.66 7.73
N ASP A 63 6.76 25.02 8.41
CA ASP A 63 6.83 26.28 9.17
C ASP A 63 6.39 27.47 8.30
N ASN A 64 5.30 28.15 8.68
CA ASN A 64 4.63 29.23 7.94
C ASN A 64 3.85 28.80 6.68
N GLY A 65 3.46 27.53 6.58
CA GLY A 65 2.45 27.07 5.64
C GLY A 65 1.05 27.55 6.04
N ILE A 66 0.13 27.64 5.08
CA ILE A 66 -1.24 28.12 5.29
C ILE A 66 -2.01 27.30 6.34
N TYR A 67 -1.58 26.06 6.60
CA TYR A 67 -2.19 25.16 7.58
C TYR A 67 -1.34 24.91 8.85
N SER A 68 -0.19 25.58 9.01
CA SER A 68 0.82 25.27 10.02
C SER A 68 0.64 25.95 11.39
N SER A 69 -0.57 26.35 11.79
CA SER A 69 -0.71 27.32 12.90
C SER A 69 -0.22 26.80 14.27
N VAL A 70 0.88 27.39 14.75
CA VAL A 70 1.39 27.22 16.10
C VAL A 70 0.45 27.95 17.07
N GLY A 71 -0.30 27.21 17.89
CA GLY A 71 -0.97 27.76 19.09
C GLY A 71 -2.47 28.08 19.01
N GLY A 72 -3.32 27.33 18.28
CA GLY A 72 -4.76 27.43 18.56
C GLY A 72 -5.77 26.74 17.64
N SER A 73 -5.45 26.43 16.39
CA SER A 73 -6.30 25.63 15.48
C SER A 73 -5.60 25.37 14.14
N SER A 74 -4.59 24.49 14.14
CA SER A 74 -3.92 24.04 12.91
C SER A 74 -4.62 22.82 12.33
N LEU A 75 -4.67 22.77 10.99
CA LEU A 75 -4.99 21.52 10.29
C LEU A 75 -3.79 20.58 10.34
N CYS A 76 -2.55 21.08 10.42
CA CYS A 76 -1.37 20.25 10.54
C CYS A 76 -0.20 20.80 11.40
N GLU A 77 0.52 19.89 12.07
CA GLU A 77 1.79 20.15 12.75
C GLU A 77 2.98 20.28 11.78
N PRO A 78 3.85 21.28 11.94
CA PRO A 78 4.97 21.46 11.04
C PRO A 78 6.13 20.49 11.24
N LEU A 79 6.65 19.98 10.11
CA LEU A 79 7.81 19.09 10.07
C LEU A 79 9.04 19.85 9.57
N SER A 80 10.07 19.95 10.42
CA SER A 80 11.32 20.66 10.12
C SER A 80 12.21 19.95 9.08
N LYS A 81 11.96 18.68 8.77
CA LYS A 81 12.69 17.87 7.77
C LYS A 81 11.75 16.89 7.04
N LEU A 82 12.04 16.63 5.76
CA LEU A 82 11.35 15.63 4.95
C LEU A 82 11.85 14.22 5.29
N GLU A 83 11.14 13.52 6.17
CA GLU A 83 11.31 12.07 6.37
C GLU A 83 10.50 11.28 5.30
N ASN A 84 10.94 10.07 4.93
CA ASN A 84 10.15 9.19 4.06
C ASN A 84 8.88 8.68 4.75
N GLU A 85 8.91 8.68 6.08
CA GLU A 85 7.79 8.41 6.96
C GLU A 85 7.00 9.71 7.18
N TYR A 86 5.72 9.66 6.87
CA TYR A 86 4.79 10.75 7.17
C TYR A 86 4.27 10.54 8.59
N LYS A 87 4.63 11.45 9.50
CA LYS A 87 4.00 11.54 10.82
C LYS A 87 2.62 12.12 10.63
N ASN A 88 1.56 11.56 11.24
CA ASN A 88 0.24 12.15 11.12
C ASN A 88 0.26 13.58 11.67
N VAL A 89 0.23 14.57 10.78
CA VAL A 89 0.25 15.98 11.17
C VAL A 89 -1.14 16.49 11.51
N CYS A 90 -2.22 15.76 11.18
CA CYS A 90 -3.59 16.26 11.27
C CYS A 90 -4.35 15.80 12.53
N GLY A 91 -4.42 16.69 13.54
CA GLY A 91 -5.44 16.70 14.60
C GLY A 91 -5.15 16.04 15.95
N ILE A 92 -5.95 16.47 16.95
CA ILE A 92 -5.79 16.31 18.42
C ILE A 92 -5.74 14.85 18.93
N THR A 93 -6.15 13.89 18.10
CA THR A 93 -6.03 12.46 18.38
C THR A 93 -4.77 11.93 17.71
N ASN A 94 -3.69 11.86 18.49
CA ASN A 94 -2.31 11.56 18.07
C ASN A 94 -2.05 10.17 17.42
N ILE A 95 -3.06 9.44 16.95
CA ILE A 95 -2.86 8.05 16.53
C ILE A 95 -3.68 7.75 15.27
N VAL A 96 -3.09 8.04 14.10
CA VAL A 96 -3.33 7.15 12.97
C VAL A 96 -2.44 5.95 13.25
N ASP A 97 -3.04 4.75 13.28
CA ASP A 97 -2.32 3.52 13.64
C ASP A 97 -1.06 3.27 12.77
N TYR A 98 -0.97 3.95 11.60
CA TYR A 98 0.11 3.79 10.63
C TYR A 98 0.57 5.11 9.96
N ASN A 99 1.89 5.34 9.90
CA ASN A 99 2.49 6.47 9.15
C ASN A 99 2.18 6.36 7.64
N TYR A 100 2.02 7.48 6.92
CA TYR A 100 1.92 7.44 5.45
C TYR A 100 3.30 7.21 4.82
N ILE A 101 3.31 6.60 3.64
CA ILE A 101 4.52 6.41 2.86
C ILE A 101 4.55 7.45 1.75
N ARG A 102 5.62 8.27 1.75
CA ARG A 102 5.85 9.27 0.71
C ARG A 102 6.59 8.63 -0.47
N TYR A 103 6.06 8.84 -1.67
CA TYR A 103 6.79 8.59 -2.90
C TYR A 103 7.21 9.94 -3.47
N PRO A 104 8.50 10.20 -3.76
CA PRO A 104 8.93 11.49 -4.32
C PRO A 104 8.19 11.73 -5.65
N ILE A 105 7.29 12.73 -5.65
CA ILE A 105 6.52 13.12 -6.83
C ILE A 105 7.41 14.04 -7.65
N ILE A 106 7.86 13.57 -8.81
CA ILE A 106 8.63 14.42 -9.74
C ILE A 106 7.68 15.09 -10.76
N THR A 107 6.60 14.42 -11.15
CA THR A 107 5.43 14.95 -11.91
C THR A 107 4.41 13.81 -12.06
N THR A 108 3.22 13.93 -11.47
CA THR A 108 2.09 13.01 -11.71
C THR A 108 0.95 13.78 -12.38
N GLY A 109 0.15 13.11 -13.21
CA GLY A 109 -1.10 13.65 -13.74
C GLY A 109 -2.18 13.77 -12.67
N PHE A 110 -3.43 13.76 -13.09
CA PHE A 110 -4.62 13.77 -12.23
C PHE A 110 -5.11 12.34 -11.94
N SER A 111 -6.16 12.17 -11.15
CA SER A 111 -6.83 10.87 -11.00
C SER A 111 -7.54 10.43 -12.29
N THR A 112 -7.91 11.39 -13.13
CA THR A 112 -8.69 11.18 -14.35
C THR A 112 -7.85 11.24 -15.64
N HIS A 113 -6.63 11.79 -15.58
CA HIS A 113 -5.77 12.02 -16.74
C HIS A 113 -4.29 11.77 -16.42
N SER A 114 -3.53 11.29 -17.39
CA SER A 114 -2.07 11.15 -17.30
C SER A 114 -1.35 12.50 -17.39
N LEU A 115 -0.03 12.51 -17.19
CA LEU A 115 0.80 13.70 -17.33
C LEU A 115 0.74 14.32 -18.75
N ALA A 116 0.57 13.49 -19.78
CA ALA A 116 0.38 13.96 -21.16
C ALA A 116 -1.07 14.36 -21.49
N GLY A 117 -1.98 14.35 -20.50
CA GLY A 117 -3.39 14.72 -20.67
C GLY A 117 -4.29 13.63 -21.24
N LEU A 118 -3.81 12.39 -21.38
CA LEU A 118 -4.67 11.29 -21.83
C LEU A 118 -5.61 10.87 -20.71
N THR A 119 -6.91 10.80 -20.99
CA THR A 119 -7.89 10.35 -20.01
C THR A 119 -7.68 8.87 -19.66
N VAL A 120 -8.08 8.47 -18.45
CA VAL A 120 -8.11 7.04 -18.06
C VAL A 120 -8.93 6.22 -19.06
N ALA A 121 -10.05 6.76 -19.57
CA ALA A 121 -10.86 6.08 -20.58
C ALA A 121 -10.12 5.89 -21.92
N GLN A 122 -9.37 6.90 -22.37
CA GLN A 122 -8.54 6.81 -23.57
C GLN A 122 -7.42 5.76 -23.42
N LEU A 123 -6.78 5.73 -22.25
CA LEU A 123 -5.76 4.71 -21.95
C LEU A 123 -6.34 3.31 -21.92
N LYS A 124 -7.57 3.13 -21.42
CA LYS A 124 -8.25 1.82 -21.32
C LYS A 124 -8.55 1.19 -22.68
N ILE A 125 -8.90 2.01 -23.68
CA ILE A 125 -9.19 1.53 -25.05
C ILE A 125 -7.94 1.50 -25.95
N SER A 126 -6.85 2.13 -25.52
CA SER A 126 -5.59 2.10 -26.25
C SER A 126 -4.97 0.71 -26.19
N ALA A 127 -4.45 0.22 -27.31
CA ALA A 127 -3.70 -1.03 -27.33
C ALA A 127 -2.51 -0.92 -26.35
N PRO A 128 -2.28 -1.90 -25.46
CA PRO A 128 -1.15 -1.85 -24.54
C PRO A 128 0.19 -1.80 -25.28
N GLN A 129 0.97 -0.74 -25.04
CA GLN A 129 2.31 -0.56 -25.61
C GLN A 129 3.17 0.33 -24.71
N GLN A 130 4.49 0.24 -24.90
CA GLN A 130 5.50 0.84 -24.02
C GLN A 130 5.32 2.34 -23.76
N ASN A 131 4.97 3.13 -24.78
CA ASN A 131 4.74 4.57 -24.68
C ASN A 131 3.52 4.93 -23.81
N TYR A 132 2.51 4.08 -23.71
CA TYR A 132 1.34 4.31 -22.87
C TYR A 132 1.54 3.86 -21.42
N ILE A 133 2.47 2.95 -21.14
CA ILE A 133 2.73 2.52 -19.74
C ILE A 133 3.17 3.68 -18.87
N TYR A 134 4.05 4.55 -19.38
CA TYR A 134 4.47 5.73 -18.63
C TYR A 134 3.27 6.63 -18.29
N GLN A 135 2.29 6.71 -19.21
CA GLN A 135 1.05 7.45 -18.97
C GLN A 135 0.21 6.79 -17.88
N VAL A 136 0.04 5.47 -17.92
CA VAL A 136 -0.65 4.69 -16.86
C VAL A 136 0.02 4.89 -15.49
N LEU A 137 1.34 4.80 -15.42
CA LEU A 137 2.11 4.97 -14.18
C LEU A 137 2.12 6.42 -13.65
N SER A 138 1.75 7.39 -14.50
CA SER A 138 1.69 8.80 -14.12
C SER A 138 0.35 9.24 -13.53
N VAL A 139 -0.72 8.43 -13.66
CA VAL A 139 -2.04 8.75 -13.12
C VAL A 139 -1.98 8.75 -11.58
N ASN A 140 -2.58 9.76 -10.95
CA ASN A 140 -2.40 9.99 -9.51
C ASN A 140 -3.41 9.20 -8.66
N ILE A 141 -2.95 8.08 -8.11
CA ILE A 141 -3.74 7.20 -7.24
C ILE A 141 -4.06 7.88 -5.91
N GLN A 142 -3.13 8.65 -5.33
CA GLN A 142 -3.26 9.18 -3.96
C GLN A 142 -4.43 10.15 -3.78
N ILE A 143 -4.79 10.88 -4.83
CA ILE A 143 -5.92 11.83 -4.78
C ILE A 143 -7.23 11.21 -5.31
N ALA A 144 -7.19 9.99 -5.85
CA ALA A 144 -8.34 9.35 -6.46
C ALA A 144 -9.43 9.01 -5.43
N LYS A 145 -10.69 9.22 -5.81
CA LYS A 145 -11.86 8.69 -5.08
C LYS A 145 -12.16 7.27 -5.56
N ASN A 146 -12.94 6.48 -4.81
CA ASN A 146 -13.19 5.07 -5.13
C ASN A 146 -13.58 4.78 -6.61
N PRO A 147 -14.51 5.52 -7.25
CA PRO A 147 -14.83 5.26 -8.66
C PRO A 147 -13.65 5.48 -9.60
N ASP A 148 -12.90 6.59 -9.45
CA ASP A 148 -11.72 6.89 -10.26
C ASP A 148 -10.61 5.88 -9.98
N LEU A 149 -10.37 5.59 -8.70
CA LEU A 149 -9.39 4.60 -8.25
C LEU A 149 -9.66 3.24 -8.89
N GLN A 150 -10.91 2.79 -8.91
CA GLN A 150 -11.29 1.55 -9.57
C GLN A 150 -11.00 1.56 -11.08
N LEU A 151 -11.16 2.70 -11.77
CA LEU A 151 -10.83 2.83 -13.18
C LEU A 151 -9.31 2.85 -13.41
N ILE A 152 -8.55 3.49 -12.52
CA ILE A 152 -7.08 3.48 -12.56
C ILE A 152 -6.57 2.05 -12.37
N LEU A 153 -7.10 1.32 -11.39
CA LEU A 153 -6.71 -0.07 -11.14
C LEU A 153 -7.06 -0.97 -12.34
N ASP A 154 -8.18 -0.74 -13.04
CA ASP A 154 -8.45 -1.46 -14.30
C ASP A 154 -7.33 -1.27 -15.33
N LEU A 155 -6.72 -0.08 -15.43
CA LEU A 155 -5.62 0.15 -16.36
C LEU A 155 -4.42 -0.75 -16.05
N TYR A 156 -4.05 -0.93 -14.78
CA TYR A 156 -2.96 -1.82 -14.42
C TYR A 156 -3.25 -3.26 -14.84
N LYS A 157 -4.52 -3.69 -14.80
CA LYS A 157 -4.90 -5.01 -15.30
C LYS A 157 -4.87 -5.09 -16.83
N THR A 158 -5.42 -4.10 -17.52
CA THR A 158 -5.38 -4.01 -18.99
C THR A 158 -3.94 -4.02 -19.53
N TYR A 159 -3.01 -3.38 -18.83
CA TYR A 159 -1.60 -3.27 -19.21
C TYR A 159 -0.71 -4.35 -18.58
N GLU A 160 -1.28 -5.41 -17.98
CA GLU A 160 -0.54 -6.47 -17.28
C GLU A 160 0.63 -7.01 -18.11
N GLY A 161 0.38 -7.35 -19.39
CA GLY A 161 1.39 -7.94 -20.28
C GLY A 161 2.60 -7.04 -20.54
N GLU A 162 2.43 -5.72 -20.40
CA GLU A 162 3.51 -4.75 -20.48
C GLU A 162 4.17 -4.48 -19.12
N LEU A 163 3.37 -4.43 -18.05
CA LEU A 163 3.84 -4.18 -16.68
C LEU A 163 4.75 -5.29 -16.14
N VAL A 164 4.59 -6.53 -16.61
CA VAL A 164 5.45 -7.65 -16.21
C VAL A 164 6.80 -7.70 -16.94
N LYS A 165 7.02 -6.83 -17.94
CA LYS A 165 8.25 -6.83 -18.74
C LYS A 165 9.45 -6.30 -17.94
N ALA A 166 10.65 -6.74 -18.37
CA ALA A 166 11.89 -6.50 -17.65
C ALA A 166 12.24 -5.01 -17.45
N TYR A 167 11.82 -4.13 -18.37
CA TYR A 167 12.10 -2.69 -18.32
C TYR A 167 11.23 -1.92 -17.31
N ILE A 168 10.17 -2.54 -16.77
CA ILE A 168 9.39 -1.96 -15.67
C ILE A 168 10.01 -2.41 -14.36
N HIS A 169 10.38 -1.46 -13.49
CA HIS A 169 10.87 -1.77 -12.16
C HIS A 169 9.69 -2.13 -11.23
N PRO A 170 9.74 -3.20 -10.41
CA PRO A 170 8.64 -3.61 -9.53
C PRO A 170 8.10 -2.48 -8.63
N TYR A 171 9.00 -1.60 -8.17
CA TYR A 171 8.68 -0.39 -7.42
C TYR A 171 7.53 0.46 -8.00
N GLN A 172 7.37 0.50 -9.33
CA GLN A 172 6.31 1.28 -9.96
C GLN A 172 4.91 0.72 -9.68
N ILE A 173 4.78 -0.62 -9.65
CA ILE A 173 3.53 -1.30 -9.30
C ILE A 173 3.37 -1.32 -7.77
N GLU A 174 4.47 -1.46 -7.03
CA GLU A 174 4.48 -1.37 -5.57
C GLU A 174 3.88 -0.06 -5.06
N LYS A 175 4.29 1.07 -5.65
CA LYS A 175 3.73 2.39 -5.37
C LYS A 175 2.21 2.39 -5.51
N ALA A 176 1.67 1.81 -6.59
CA ALA A 176 0.24 1.76 -6.82
C ALA A 176 -0.50 0.95 -5.75
N LEU A 177 0.07 -0.20 -5.34
CA LEU A 177 -0.48 -1.05 -4.29
C LEU A 177 -0.49 -0.34 -2.93
N VAL A 178 0.63 0.30 -2.56
CA VAL A 178 0.76 1.05 -1.30
C VAL A 178 -0.22 2.22 -1.26
N GLN A 179 -0.28 3.04 -2.32
CA GLN A 179 -1.19 4.18 -2.39
C GLN A 179 -2.66 3.75 -2.39
N THR A 180 -2.99 2.59 -2.99
CA THR A 180 -4.35 2.03 -2.97
C THR A 180 -4.76 1.59 -1.57
N LEU A 181 -3.87 0.93 -0.82
CA LEU A 181 -4.16 0.57 0.58
C LEU A 181 -4.25 1.80 1.49
N GLN A 182 -3.48 2.86 1.24
CA GLN A 182 -3.66 4.14 1.95
C GLN A 182 -5.07 4.69 1.71
N ASN A 183 -5.49 4.79 0.45
CA ASN A 183 -6.86 5.25 0.14
C ASN A 183 -7.94 4.41 0.81
N LEU A 184 -7.77 3.08 0.87
CA LEU A 184 -8.72 2.18 1.55
C LEU A 184 -8.74 2.35 3.08
N ARG A 185 -7.57 2.58 3.69
CA ARG A 185 -7.45 2.88 5.12
C ARG A 185 -8.16 4.18 5.47
N ASP A 186 -8.03 5.18 4.60
CA ASP A 186 -8.47 6.54 4.89
C ASP A 186 -9.91 6.82 4.45
N ASP A 187 -10.47 5.98 3.58
CA ASP A 187 -11.89 5.98 3.26
C ASP A 187 -12.70 5.63 4.53
N THR A 188 -13.55 6.56 4.97
CA THR A 188 -14.36 6.43 6.20
C THR A 188 -15.70 5.72 5.96
N THR A 189 -16.02 5.34 4.72
CA THR A 189 -17.24 4.57 4.44
C THR A 189 -17.20 3.19 5.12
N SER A 190 -18.37 2.57 5.32
CA SER A 190 -18.42 1.22 5.91
C SER A 190 -17.54 0.24 5.14
N LEU A 191 -16.79 -0.61 5.85
CA LEU A 191 -15.98 -1.67 5.24
C LEU A 191 -16.81 -2.55 4.29
N SER A 192 -18.08 -2.79 4.60
CA SER A 192 -18.96 -3.60 3.74
C SER A 192 -19.55 -2.85 2.54
N SER A 193 -19.09 -1.64 2.21
CA SER A 193 -19.61 -0.89 1.06
C SER A 193 -19.20 -1.57 -0.26
N GLY A 194 -20.10 -1.58 -1.24
CA GLY A 194 -19.84 -2.19 -2.55
C GLY A 194 -18.61 -1.62 -3.25
N ASP A 195 -18.36 -0.31 -3.09
CA ASP A 195 -17.22 0.38 -3.70
C ASP A 195 -15.89 0.01 -3.06
N LYS A 196 -15.82 -0.11 -1.73
CA LYS A 196 -14.62 -0.59 -1.04
C LYS A 196 -14.33 -2.04 -1.40
N GLN A 197 -15.36 -2.88 -1.40
CA GLN A 197 -15.26 -4.29 -1.79
C GLN A 197 -14.75 -4.43 -3.23
N ALA A 198 -15.28 -3.66 -4.18
CA ALA A 198 -14.80 -3.63 -5.56
C ALA A 198 -13.34 -3.18 -5.68
N THR A 199 -12.96 -2.15 -4.91
CA THR A 199 -11.57 -1.65 -4.89
C THR A 199 -10.60 -2.70 -4.35
N ILE A 200 -10.97 -3.47 -3.33
CA ILE A 200 -10.14 -4.57 -2.80
C ILE A 200 -9.98 -5.71 -3.79
N ILE A 201 -11.04 -6.10 -4.50
CA ILE A 201 -10.96 -7.10 -5.56
C ILE A 201 -9.94 -6.64 -6.62
N LYS A 202 -9.99 -5.37 -7.01
CA LYS A 202 -9.05 -4.80 -7.98
C LYS A 202 -7.63 -4.69 -7.41
N PHE A 203 -7.46 -4.31 -6.16
CA PHE A 203 -6.17 -4.32 -5.46
C PHE A 203 -5.51 -5.70 -5.58
N TRP A 204 -6.24 -6.77 -5.28
CA TRP A 204 -5.72 -8.13 -5.43
C TRP A 204 -5.41 -8.52 -6.88
N SER A 205 -6.20 -8.03 -7.84
CA SER A 205 -5.87 -8.23 -9.25
C SER A 205 -4.53 -7.60 -9.64
N ILE A 206 -4.21 -6.42 -9.10
CA ILE A 206 -2.93 -5.73 -9.35
C ILE A 206 -1.80 -6.37 -8.56
N MET A 207 -2.11 -6.90 -7.38
CA MET A 207 -1.19 -7.71 -6.62
C MET A 207 -0.70 -8.93 -7.39
N ASP A 208 -1.60 -9.61 -8.11
CA ASP A 208 -1.23 -10.75 -8.96
C ASP A 208 -0.27 -10.31 -10.09
N VAL A 209 -0.48 -9.12 -10.68
CA VAL A 209 0.44 -8.53 -11.67
C VAL A 209 1.81 -8.26 -11.04
N TYR A 210 1.83 -7.69 -9.83
CA TYR A 210 3.07 -7.44 -9.09
C TYR A 210 3.83 -8.72 -8.75
N LEU A 211 3.15 -9.76 -8.26
CA LEU A 211 3.75 -11.05 -7.93
C LEU A 211 4.37 -11.71 -9.18
N LYS A 212 3.69 -11.66 -10.34
CA LYS A 212 4.27 -12.10 -11.62
C LYS A 212 5.51 -11.30 -11.99
N ARG A 213 5.46 -9.97 -11.82
CA ARG A 213 6.61 -9.11 -12.10
C ARG A 213 7.81 -9.43 -11.18
N LEU A 214 7.56 -9.70 -9.89
CA LEU A 214 8.58 -10.07 -8.92
C LEU A 214 9.24 -11.42 -9.25
N GLN A 215 8.46 -12.42 -9.67
CA GLN A 215 9.00 -13.73 -10.11
C GLN A 215 10.06 -13.55 -11.21
N ILE A 216 9.79 -12.66 -12.17
CA ILE A 216 10.71 -12.36 -13.28
C ILE A 216 11.88 -11.47 -12.84
N HIS A 217 11.66 -10.57 -11.87
CA HIS A 217 12.66 -9.55 -11.50
C HIS A 217 13.90 -10.16 -10.84
N LYS A 218 13.73 -10.83 -9.69
CA LYS A 218 14.83 -11.38 -8.88
C LYS A 218 14.33 -12.52 -7.99
N LYS A 219 15.14 -13.56 -7.83
CA LYS A 219 14.83 -14.70 -6.92
C LYS A 219 14.68 -14.29 -5.46
N ASN A 220 15.36 -13.23 -5.03
CA ASN A 220 15.26 -12.67 -3.69
C ASN A 220 14.92 -11.18 -3.80
N TYR A 221 13.83 -10.77 -3.16
CA TYR A 221 13.38 -9.39 -3.10
C TYR A 221 12.74 -9.14 -1.74
N GLN A 222 13.01 -7.98 -1.15
CA GLN A 222 12.37 -7.54 0.07
C GLN A 222 12.14 -6.03 -0.04
N SER A 223 10.91 -5.60 0.22
CA SER A 223 10.55 -4.20 0.39
C SER A 223 9.76 -4.09 1.69
N TYR A 224 10.26 -3.24 2.59
CA TYR A 224 9.62 -2.96 3.86
C TYR A 224 9.02 -1.56 3.82
N ASN A 225 7.73 -1.51 4.10
CA ASN A 225 6.87 -0.33 4.07
C ASN A 225 5.99 -0.42 5.32
N TYR A 226 5.63 0.72 5.90
CA TYR A 226 5.03 0.78 7.23
C TYR A 226 3.81 -0.16 7.46
N PHE A 227 2.93 -0.32 6.47
CA PHE A 227 1.71 -1.14 6.60
C PHE A 227 1.52 -2.15 5.45
N LEU A 228 2.46 -2.27 4.51
CA LEU A 228 2.37 -3.17 3.34
C LEU A 228 3.74 -3.68 2.88
N ASN A 229 4.17 -4.84 3.38
CA ASN A 229 5.49 -5.39 3.07
C ASN A 229 5.43 -6.44 1.96
N PHE A 230 6.53 -6.56 1.19
CA PHE A 230 6.67 -7.51 0.09
C PHE A 230 7.97 -8.29 0.20
N LEU A 231 7.88 -9.61 0.16
CA LEU A 231 9.06 -10.47 0.26
C LEU A 231 8.97 -11.61 -0.74
N GLN A 232 10.09 -11.99 -1.34
CA GLN A 232 10.25 -13.16 -2.19
C GLN A 232 11.60 -13.79 -1.91
N CYS A 233 11.64 -15.11 -1.83
CA CYS A 233 12.89 -15.86 -1.77
C CYS A 233 12.80 -17.22 -2.44
N SER A 234 13.95 -17.78 -2.80
CA SER A 234 14.04 -19.16 -3.26
C SER A 234 14.02 -20.17 -2.12
N PHE A 235 13.52 -21.38 -2.38
CA PHE A 235 13.47 -22.46 -1.39
C PHE A 235 14.83 -22.80 -0.74
N SER A 236 15.93 -22.57 -1.46
CA SER A 236 17.28 -22.77 -0.94
C SER A 236 17.66 -21.88 0.25
N ARG A 237 16.90 -20.81 0.53
CA ARG A 237 17.12 -19.98 1.72
C ARG A 237 16.62 -20.62 3.02
N LEU A 238 15.71 -21.59 2.93
CA LEU A 238 15.09 -22.29 4.08
C LEU A 238 14.29 -21.42 5.05
N PHE A 239 14.38 -20.09 4.97
CA PHE A 239 13.58 -19.17 5.76
C PHE A 239 13.39 -17.81 5.09
N LEU A 240 12.39 -17.09 5.57
CA LEU A 240 12.11 -15.70 5.25
C LEU A 240 11.61 -14.98 6.50
N THR A 241 12.17 -13.80 6.79
CA THR A 241 11.80 -12.99 7.95
C THR A 241 11.12 -11.71 7.51
N LEU A 242 9.93 -11.49 8.04
CA LEU A 242 9.11 -10.29 7.87
C LEU A 242 9.14 -9.51 9.19
N LYS A 243 9.39 -8.20 9.10
CA LYS A 243 9.26 -7.27 10.21
C LYS A 243 7.99 -6.47 9.99
N GLY A 244 7.00 -6.69 10.84
CA GLY A 244 5.79 -5.88 10.88
C GLY A 244 5.91 -4.81 11.97
N GLN A 245 4.81 -4.12 12.27
CA GLN A 245 4.80 -3.13 13.35
C GLN A 245 4.74 -3.82 14.71
N GLY A 246 5.83 -3.75 15.48
CA GLY A 246 5.91 -4.29 16.84
C GLY A 246 6.02 -5.82 16.92
N HIS A 247 6.23 -6.49 15.80
CA HIS A 247 6.40 -7.94 15.73
C HIS A 247 7.31 -8.36 14.59
N THR A 248 7.93 -9.53 14.74
CA THR A 248 8.69 -10.21 13.69
C THR A 248 8.07 -11.59 13.44
N ILE A 249 7.87 -11.93 12.17
CA ILE A 249 7.43 -13.26 11.73
C ILE A 249 8.53 -13.90 10.90
N THR A 250 8.92 -15.13 11.25
CA THR A 250 9.81 -15.94 10.42
C THR A 250 9.07 -17.17 9.92
N ILE A 251 9.03 -17.36 8.61
CA ILE A 251 8.55 -18.59 7.98
C ILE A 251 9.77 -19.40 7.58
N SER A 252 9.88 -20.64 8.05
CA SER A 252 10.99 -21.55 7.75
C SER A 252 10.52 -22.91 7.28
N TRP A 253 11.37 -23.63 6.55
CA TRP A 253 11.12 -24.98 6.04
C TRP A 253 12.43 -25.75 5.93
N SER A 254 12.34 -27.08 5.80
CA SER A 254 13.53 -27.94 5.86
C SER A 254 13.76 -28.77 4.60
N LYS A 255 12.69 -29.18 3.88
CA LYS A 255 12.82 -30.01 2.69
C LYS A 255 11.81 -29.62 1.62
N PHE A 256 12.21 -29.79 0.37
CA PHE A 256 11.43 -29.55 -0.84
C PHE A 256 11.97 -30.46 -1.96
N LYS A 257 11.08 -31.01 -2.79
CA LYS A 257 11.46 -31.95 -3.88
C LYS A 257 11.99 -31.26 -5.13
N LYS A 258 11.50 -30.05 -5.41
CA LYS A 258 11.95 -29.22 -6.54
C LYS A 258 12.15 -27.79 -6.06
N ASN A 259 13.04 -27.05 -6.73
CA ASN A 259 13.24 -25.63 -6.47
C ASN A 259 11.99 -24.82 -6.80
N GLY A 260 11.93 -23.61 -6.25
CA GLY A 260 10.81 -22.70 -6.38
C GLY A 260 11.01 -21.44 -5.57
N LEU A 261 9.92 -20.71 -5.37
CA LEU A 261 9.86 -19.42 -4.70
C LEU A 261 8.74 -19.41 -3.64
N ILE A 262 8.99 -18.77 -2.51
CA ILE A 262 7.96 -18.32 -1.58
C ILE A 262 7.84 -16.81 -1.71
N GLN A 263 6.62 -16.33 -1.92
CA GLN A 263 6.26 -14.92 -1.96
C GLN A 263 5.35 -14.61 -0.77
N LEU A 264 5.67 -13.54 -0.02
CA LEU A 264 4.88 -13.05 1.09
C LEU A 264 4.42 -11.61 0.84
N ILE A 265 3.18 -11.33 1.22
CA ILE A 265 2.64 -9.98 1.32
C ILE A 265 2.12 -9.82 2.73
N SER A 266 2.61 -8.80 3.44
CA SER A 266 2.15 -8.46 4.77
C SER A 266 1.36 -7.18 4.73
N TYR A 267 0.20 -7.10 5.37
CA TYR A 267 -0.57 -5.87 5.43
C TYR A 267 -1.35 -5.71 6.74
N SER A 268 -1.66 -4.46 7.08
CA SER A 268 -2.37 -4.14 8.32
C SER A 268 -3.74 -4.83 8.42
N PRO A 269 -4.03 -5.53 9.53
CA PRO A 269 -5.31 -6.22 9.74
C PRO A 269 -6.49 -5.25 9.90
N LYS A 270 -6.24 -4.06 10.45
CA LYS A 270 -7.26 -3.05 10.73
C LYS A 270 -7.92 -2.51 9.45
N ILE A 271 -7.16 -2.38 8.36
CA ILE A 271 -7.68 -1.94 7.04
C ILE A 271 -8.74 -2.92 6.51
N MET A 272 -8.68 -4.18 6.95
CA MET A 272 -9.61 -5.24 6.56
C MET A 272 -10.66 -5.60 7.62
N GLY A 273 -10.76 -4.79 8.69
CA GLY A 273 -11.74 -4.97 9.76
C GLY A 273 -11.37 -5.99 10.84
N ILE A 274 -10.11 -6.47 10.88
CA ILE A 274 -9.64 -7.36 11.94
C ILE A 274 -8.94 -6.53 13.01
N THR A 275 -9.47 -6.56 14.24
CA THR A 275 -8.99 -5.75 15.38
C THR A 275 -8.31 -6.57 16.47
N THR A 276 -8.43 -7.89 16.44
CA THR A 276 -7.89 -8.81 17.46
C THR A 276 -6.51 -9.36 17.11
N ALA A 277 -6.01 -9.10 15.91
CA ALA A 277 -4.73 -9.59 15.43
C ALA A 277 -3.54 -8.99 16.20
N LEU A 278 -2.62 -9.85 16.62
CA LEU A 278 -1.34 -9.51 17.23
C LEU A 278 -0.22 -9.31 16.19
N SER A 279 -0.45 -9.74 14.95
CA SER A 279 0.47 -9.58 13.82
C SER A 279 -0.23 -8.91 12.64
N ASP A 280 0.54 -8.61 11.59
CA ASP A 280 0.00 -8.32 10.27
C ASP A 280 -0.80 -9.52 9.71
N LEU A 281 -1.65 -9.26 8.72
CA LEU A 281 -2.16 -10.29 7.82
C LEU A 281 -1.09 -10.64 6.80
N ILE A 282 -0.75 -11.93 6.71
CA ILE A 282 0.32 -12.42 5.86
C ILE A 282 -0.29 -13.37 4.82
N TYR A 283 -0.29 -12.92 3.58
CA TYR A 283 -0.58 -13.77 2.43
C TYR A 283 0.71 -14.47 1.99
N VAL A 284 0.63 -15.78 1.84
CA VAL A 284 1.70 -16.67 1.39
C VAL A 284 1.32 -17.26 0.03
N ASN A 285 2.24 -17.21 -0.91
CA ASN A 285 2.15 -17.89 -2.19
C ASN A 285 3.43 -18.70 -2.47
N ILE A 286 3.26 -20.00 -2.69
CA ILE A 286 4.34 -20.97 -2.84
C ILE A 286 4.28 -21.53 -4.26
N LEU A 287 5.36 -21.32 -5.01
CA LEU A 287 5.44 -21.65 -6.42
C LEU A 287 6.63 -22.56 -6.70
N GLY A 288 6.46 -23.50 -7.62
CA GLY A 288 7.57 -24.23 -8.22
C GLY A 288 8.38 -23.35 -9.16
N GLU A 289 9.53 -23.85 -9.62
CA GLU A 289 10.36 -23.19 -10.64
C GLU A 289 9.60 -22.89 -11.95
N ASP A 290 8.57 -23.68 -12.26
CA ASP A 290 7.64 -23.52 -13.36
C ASP A 290 6.52 -22.48 -13.11
N ALA A 291 6.61 -21.72 -12.02
CA ALA A 291 5.61 -20.74 -11.57
C ALA A 291 4.21 -21.31 -11.32
N THR A 292 4.10 -22.64 -11.16
CA THR A 292 2.86 -23.32 -10.77
C THR A 292 2.77 -23.47 -9.25
N ALA A 293 1.55 -23.60 -8.74
CA ALA A 293 1.29 -23.88 -7.32
C ALA A 293 2.12 -25.08 -6.82
N TYR A 294 2.78 -24.93 -5.67
CA TYR A 294 3.60 -25.98 -5.07
C TYR A 294 3.23 -26.26 -3.62
N THR A 295 3.02 -27.54 -3.29
CA THR A 295 2.52 -27.99 -1.97
C THR A 295 3.51 -28.89 -1.24
N ASP A 296 4.49 -29.53 -1.90
CA ASP A 296 5.38 -30.51 -1.27
C ASP A 296 6.57 -29.90 -0.47
N ILE A 297 6.29 -28.92 0.40
CA ILE A 297 7.27 -28.39 1.38
C ILE A 297 7.06 -29.10 2.73
N GLU A 298 8.14 -29.66 3.29
CA GLU A 298 8.10 -30.37 4.57
C GLU A 298 8.60 -29.52 5.73
N ASN A 299 7.94 -29.73 6.88
CA ASN A 299 8.24 -29.12 8.18
C ASN A 299 8.27 -27.60 8.10
N MET A 300 7.28 -27.01 7.43
CA MET A 300 7.11 -25.56 7.46
C MET A 300 6.72 -25.13 8.87
N LYS A 301 7.42 -24.12 9.38
CA LYS A 301 7.17 -23.51 10.68
C LYS A 301 7.01 -22.01 10.56
N ILE A 302 6.21 -21.45 11.45
CA ILE A 302 6.08 -20.01 11.64
C ILE A 302 6.51 -19.68 13.06
N SER A 303 7.45 -18.76 13.20
CA SER A 303 7.83 -18.15 14.47
C SER A 303 7.29 -16.73 14.51
N TYR A 304 6.62 -16.39 15.62
CA TYR A 304 6.14 -15.04 15.94
C TYR A 304 6.89 -14.52 17.15
N ILE A 305 7.53 -13.36 17.00
CA ILE A 305 8.25 -12.66 18.08
C ILE A 305 7.57 -11.32 18.33
N GLN A 306 7.17 -11.08 19.57
CA GLN A 306 6.65 -9.77 20.01
C GLN A 306 7.82 -8.85 20.39
N GLU A 307 7.96 -7.69 19.71
CA GLU A 307 9.16 -6.86 19.84
C GLU A 307 9.23 -6.10 21.17
N SER A 308 8.08 -5.79 21.80
CA SER A 308 7.99 -5.03 23.04
C SER A 308 6.92 -5.57 23.99
N GLY A 309 6.99 -5.20 25.27
CA GLY A 309 6.07 -5.68 26.31
C GLY A 309 6.35 -7.11 26.80
N THR A 310 5.46 -7.60 27.65
CA THR A 310 5.55 -8.94 28.24
C THR A 310 4.69 -9.92 27.46
N LEU A 311 5.29 -10.99 26.93
CA LEU A 311 4.53 -12.10 26.39
C LEU A 311 4.15 -13.04 27.55
N THR A 312 2.86 -13.14 27.84
CA THR A 312 2.35 -14.16 28.77
C THR A 312 2.53 -15.55 28.14
N ASN A 313 2.84 -16.57 28.93
CA ASN A 313 2.93 -17.97 28.48
C ASN A 313 1.52 -18.55 28.21
N VAL A 314 0.84 -17.93 27.26
CA VAL A 314 -0.51 -18.28 26.79
C VAL A 314 -0.35 -18.74 25.35
N VAL A 315 -0.97 -19.86 25.03
CA VAL A 315 -1.02 -20.40 23.66
C VAL A 315 -1.57 -19.33 22.73
N ARG A 316 -0.89 -19.08 21.61
CA ARG A 316 -1.37 -18.22 20.55
C ARG A 316 -1.98 -19.05 19.44
N LYS A 317 -2.79 -18.42 18.59
CA LYS A 317 -3.45 -19.07 17.46
C LYS A 317 -3.03 -18.43 16.16
N LEU A 318 -2.77 -19.27 15.18
CA LEU A 318 -2.61 -18.87 13.80
C LEU A 318 -3.98 -19.00 13.13
N MET A 319 -4.60 -17.86 12.87
CA MET A 319 -5.94 -17.72 12.32
C MET A 319 -5.85 -17.58 10.80
N PHE A 320 -6.62 -18.37 10.05
CA PHE A 320 -6.59 -18.36 8.59
C PHE A 320 -7.77 -17.60 8.00
N ILE A 321 -7.54 -16.92 6.87
CA ILE A 321 -8.59 -16.24 6.10
C ILE A 321 -9.01 -17.14 4.92
N SER A 322 -10.31 -17.38 4.77
CA SER A 322 -10.86 -18.23 3.70
C SER A 322 -10.82 -17.54 2.34
N ASP A 323 -11.11 -16.24 2.30
CA ASP A 323 -11.10 -15.43 1.08
C ASP A 323 -10.50 -14.04 1.35
N LYS A 324 -9.27 -13.84 0.87
CA LYS A 324 -8.55 -12.55 0.96
C LYS A 324 -9.23 -11.44 0.16
N THR A 325 -10.14 -11.76 -0.76
CA THR A 325 -10.80 -10.78 -1.62
C THR A 325 -12.05 -10.18 -0.99
N GLN A 326 -12.57 -10.73 0.11
CA GLN A 326 -13.76 -10.24 0.81
C GLN A 326 -13.41 -9.36 2.01
N ILE A 327 -14.19 -8.29 2.24
CA ILE A 327 -14.17 -7.52 3.49
C ILE A 327 -15.58 -7.41 4.12
N PRO A 328 -15.71 -7.58 5.45
CA PRO A 328 -14.67 -8.03 6.37
C PRO A 328 -14.19 -9.45 6.03
N HIS A 329 -12.90 -9.72 6.25
CA HIS A 329 -12.34 -11.03 5.97
C HIS A 329 -13.08 -12.14 6.72
N GLN A 330 -13.37 -13.23 6.03
CA GLN A 330 -13.95 -14.42 6.65
C GLN A 330 -12.85 -15.29 7.24
N VAL A 331 -12.92 -15.52 8.56
CA VAL A 331 -11.96 -16.34 9.29
C VAL A 331 -12.39 -17.80 9.24
N MET A 332 -11.46 -18.69 8.91
CA MET A 332 -11.68 -20.14 8.91
C MET A 332 -11.81 -20.65 10.35
N THR A 333 -12.60 -21.70 10.54
CA THR A 333 -12.68 -22.41 11.83
C THR A 333 -11.38 -23.18 12.13
N TYR A 334 -10.62 -23.52 11.10
CA TYR A 334 -9.30 -24.14 11.23
C TYR A 334 -8.28 -23.13 11.75
N THR A 335 -7.56 -23.52 12.80
CA THR A 335 -6.50 -22.74 13.43
C THR A 335 -5.34 -23.67 13.79
N ILE A 336 -4.13 -23.12 13.83
CA ILE A 336 -2.96 -23.83 14.38
C ILE A 336 -2.59 -23.16 15.70
N ASN A 337 -2.57 -23.92 16.78
CA ASN A 337 -2.13 -23.43 18.07
C ASN A 337 -0.59 -23.45 18.12
N SER A 338 0.00 -22.45 18.77
CA SER A 338 1.42 -22.47 19.06
C SER A 338 1.76 -23.60 20.05
N ALA A 339 3.02 -24.01 20.08
CA ALA A 339 3.57 -24.58 21.31
C ALA A 339 3.50 -23.53 22.45
N ALA A 340 3.77 -23.92 23.69
CA ALA A 340 3.91 -22.95 24.78
C ALA A 340 4.91 -21.86 24.36
N CYS A 341 4.53 -20.59 24.52
CA CYS A 341 5.37 -19.49 24.07
C CYS A 341 6.49 -19.21 25.08
N ASP A 342 7.68 -18.96 24.58
CA ASP A 342 8.80 -18.54 25.41
C ASP A 342 8.58 -17.09 25.84
N SER A 343 8.39 -16.86 27.15
CA SER A 343 8.17 -15.52 27.70
C SER A 343 9.43 -14.65 27.72
N THR A 344 10.61 -15.27 27.70
CA THR A 344 11.92 -14.60 27.72
C THR A 344 12.29 -14.11 26.33
N GLU A 345 12.19 -15.00 25.34
CA GLU A 345 12.45 -14.68 23.93
C GLU A 345 11.24 -13.99 23.28
N ARG A 346 10.08 -14.05 23.94
CA ARG A 346 8.78 -13.55 23.48
C ARG A 346 8.39 -14.17 22.14
N GLU A 347 8.68 -15.45 22.03
CA GLU A 347 8.56 -16.23 20.80
C GLU A 347 7.47 -17.31 20.93
N CYS A 348 6.66 -17.44 19.89
CA CYS A 348 5.70 -18.52 19.73
C CYS A 348 5.99 -19.24 18.41
N GLU A 349 6.14 -20.57 18.45
CA GLU A 349 6.29 -21.39 17.25
C GLU A 349 4.99 -22.11 16.89
N PHE A 350 4.69 -22.15 15.59
CA PHE A 350 3.58 -22.86 14.97
C PHE A 350 4.13 -23.84 13.93
N SER A 351 3.69 -25.09 13.98
CA SER A 351 4.11 -26.12 13.02
C SER A 351 2.96 -26.47 12.09
N PHE A 352 3.21 -26.43 10.78
CA PHE A 352 2.22 -26.83 9.78
C PHE A 352 2.18 -28.36 9.66
N PRO A 353 1.05 -28.93 9.20
CA PRO A 353 1.04 -30.28 8.67
C PRO A 353 2.15 -30.46 7.62
N SER A 354 2.79 -31.63 7.63
CA SER A 354 3.95 -31.93 6.80
C SER A 354 3.66 -33.17 5.94
N PRO A 355 3.76 -33.09 4.60
CA PRO A 355 4.03 -31.88 3.81
C PRO A 355 2.85 -30.91 3.83
N LEU A 356 3.08 -29.67 3.40
CA LEU A 356 2.00 -28.71 3.15
C LEU A 356 1.01 -29.28 2.12
N THR A 357 -0.26 -28.90 2.25
CA THR A 357 -1.31 -29.30 1.31
C THR A 357 -1.85 -28.13 0.49
N ASN A 358 -1.53 -26.90 0.90
CA ASN A 358 -1.96 -25.66 0.26
C ASN A 358 -0.75 -24.85 -0.18
N SER A 359 -0.75 -24.40 -1.44
CA SER A 359 0.29 -23.51 -1.98
C SER A 359 0.03 -22.04 -1.68
N THR A 360 -1.21 -21.69 -1.33
CA THR A 360 -1.62 -20.33 -0.99
C THR A 360 -2.46 -20.33 0.27
N PHE A 361 -2.16 -19.42 1.18
CA PHE A 361 -2.95 -19.20 2.38
C PHE A 361 -2.69 -17.80 2.94
N THR A 362 -3.65 -17.26 3.68
CA THR A 362 -3.51 -15.98 4.39
C THR A 362 -3.75 -16.22 5.86
N PHE A 363 -2.92 -15.66 6.72
CA PHE A 363 -3.06 -15.83 8.17
C PHE A 363 -2.69 -14.59 8.97
N TYR A 364 -3.05 -14.60 10.26
CA TYR A 364 -2.54 -13.69 11.27
C TYR A 364 -2.42 -14.43 12.61
N VAL A 365 -1.69 -13.85 13.56
CA VAL A 365 -1.58 -14.36 14.93
C VAL A 365 -2.62 -13.69 15.81
N GLU A 366 -3.32 -14.47 16.62
CA GLU A 366 -4.28 -14.03 17.64
C GLU A 366 -3.92 -14.65 19.01
N GLN A 367 -4.47 -14.08 20.09
CA GLN A 367 -4.37 -14.64 21.43
C GLN A 367 -5.13 -15.96 21.59
#